data_AF-A0A8R1TMS7-F1
#
_entry.id   AF-A0A8R1TMS7-F1
#
_cell.length_a   1.000
_cell.length_b   1.000
_cell.length_c   1.000
_cell.angle_alpha   90.00
_cell.angle_beta   90.00
_cell.angle_gamma   90.00
#
_symmetry.space_group_name_H-M   'P 1'
#
loop_
_entity.id
_entity.type
_entity.pdbx_description
1 polymer ?
#
loop_
_entity_poly.entity_id
_entity_poly.type
_entity_poly.pdbx_seq_one_letter_code
_entity_poly.pdbx_strand_id
1 'polypeptide(L)'
;MINISKELLDRFYDLADFNQNTRHNAVIAILDEFEQNGPYLMERLIAGLASSRAAARLGYTNALIIILSSFGKDWPIEMLFKIADEKLPLNKTVSFMILIS
;
A
#
# COMPACT_ATOMS: atom_id res chain seq x y z
N MET A 1 -5.33 -18.01 -8.50
CA MET A 1 -5.13 -17.86 -7.05
C MET A 1 -3.69 -17.43 -6.87
N ILE A 2 -3.43 -16.22 -6.36
CA ILE A 2 -2.05 -15.71 -6.22
C ILE A 2 -1.43 -16.43 -5.02
N ASN A 3 -0.37 -17.21 -5.26
CA ASN A 3 0.34 -17.93 -4.20
C ASN A 3 1.38 -16.99 -3.59
N ILE A 4 0.92 -16.08 -2.73
CA ILE A 4 1.80 -15.14 -2.02
C ILE A 4 2.54 -15.90 -0.93
N SER A 5 3.87 -15.82 -0.95
CA SER A 5 4.69 -16.42 0.11
C SER A 5 4.39 -15.74 1.45
N LYS A 6 4.44 -16.53 2.53
CA LYS A 6 4.32 -15.98 3.89
C LYS A 6 5.39 -14.90 4.14
N GLU A 7 6.58 -15.10 3.58
CA GLU A 7 7.69 -14.16 3.65
C GLU A 7 7.32 -12.79 3.08
N LEU A 8 6.64 -12.73 1.93
CA LEU A 8 6.17 -11.47 1.34
C LEU A 8 5.10 -10.78 2.22
N LEU A 9 4.21 -11.56 2.84
CA LEU A 9 3.24 -11.01 3.80
C LEU A 9 3.91 -10.40 5.02
N ASP A 10 4.94 -11.05 5.54
CA ASP A 10 5.70 -10.55 6.69
C ASP A 10 6.39 -9.21 6.37
N ARG A 11 6.84 -9.01 5.11
CA ARG A 11 7.42 -7.71 4.68
C ARG A 11 6.44 -6.55 4.80
N PHE A 12 5.16 -6.77 4.59
CA PHE A 12 4.15 -5.72 4.76
C PHE A 12 3.96 -5.29 6.22
N TYR A 13 4.27 -6.16 7.19
CA TYR A 13 4.32 -5.78 8.60
C TYR A 13 5.60 -5.02 8.92
N ASP A 14 6.73 -5.46 8.37
CA ASP A 14 8.05 -4.82 8.52
C ASP A 14 8.07 -3.36 8.02
N LEU A 15 7.22 -2.99 7.06
CA LEU A 15 7.06 -1.60 6.63
C LEU A 15 6.66 -0.66 7.79
N ALA A 16 5.96 -1.17 8.80
CA ALA A 16 5.53 -0.40 9.96
C ALA A 16 6.55 -0.43 11.12
N ASP A 17 7.70 -1.10 10.94
CA ASP A 17 8.68 -1.26 12.01
C ASP A 17 9.40 0.05 12.34
N PHE A 18 9.82 0.24 13.59
CA PHE A 18 10.55 1.44 14.00
C PHE A 18 12.03 1.40 13.60
N ASN A 19 12.59 0.21 13.41
CA ASN A 19 13.95 0.01 12.91
C ASN A 19 14.03 0.37 11.42
N GLN A 20 14.92 1.31 11.11
CA GLN A 20 15.12 1.80 9.74
C GLN A 20 15.59 0.71 8.77
N ASN A 21 16.44 -0.22 9.23
CA ASN A 21 16.97 -1.29 8.39
C ASN A 21 15.87 -2.31 8.07
N THR A 22 15.03 -2.64 9.06
CA THR A 22 13.87 -3.50 8.85
C THR A 22 12.92 -2.92 7.81
N ARG A 23 12.55 -1.64 7.95
CA ARG A 23 11.69 -0.97 6.94
C ARG A 23 12.34 -0.92 5.57
N HIS A 24 13.63 -0.59 5.50
CA HIS A 24 14.33 -0.49 4.23
C HIS A 24 14.40 -1.84 3.50
N ASN A 25 14.75 -2.91 4.21
CA ASN A 25 14.79 -4.26 3.65
C ASN A 25 13.41 -4.74 3.22
N ALA A 26 12.35 -4.36 3.93
CA ALA A 26 10.98 -4.66 3.53
C ALA A 26 10.60 -3.99 2.21
N VAL A 27 11.00 -2.73 2.01
CA VAL A 27 10.80 -2.03 0.74
C VAL A 27 11.54 -2.72 -0.40
N ILE A 28 12.81 -3.10 -0.21
CA ILE A 28 13.60 -3.82 -1.23
C ILE A 28 12.92 -5.14 -1.59
N ALA A 29 12.53 -5.93 -0.59
CA ALA A 29 11.88 -7.22 -0.84
C ALA A 29 10.54 -7.07 -1.60
N ILE A 30 9.76 -6.02 -1.30
CA ILE A 30 8.52 -5.73 -2.04
C ILE A 30 8.83 -5.29 -3.48
N LEU A 31 9.91 -4.54 -3.68
CA LEU A 31 10.35 -4.09 -5.01
C LEU A 31 10.79 -5.27 -5.89
N ASP A 32 11.59 -6.18 -5.33
CA ASP A 32 12.10 -7.36 -6.05
C ASP A 32 10.97 -8.31 -6.49
N GLU A 33 9.89 -8.38 -5.71
CA GLU A 33 8.71 -9.19 -6.00
C GLU A 33 7.67 -8.49 -6.90
N PHE A 34 7.89 -7.20 -7.22
CA PHE A 34 6.85 -6.39 -7.84
C PHE A 34 6.51 -6.81 -9.26
N GLU A 35 7.49 -7.23 -10.06
CA GLU A 35 7.24 -7.68 -11.43
C GLU A 35 6.32 -8.90 -11.48
N GLN A 36 6.45 -9.82 -10.51
CA GLN A 36 5.66 -11.05 -10.48
C GLN A 36 4.28 -10.86 -9.83
N ASN A 37 4.19 -9.96 -8.84
CA ASN A 37 3.01 -9.83 -7.97
C ASN A 37 2.36 -8.43 -8.03
N GLY A 38 2.68 -7.63 -9.05
CA GLY A 38 2.35 -6.21 -9.16
C GLY A 38 0.90 -5.85 -8.80
N PRO A 39 -0.12 -6.49 -9.40
CA PRO A 39 -1.53 -6.23 -9.06
C PRO A 39 -1.85 -6.33 -7.58
N TYR A 40 -1.43 -7.43 -6.96
CA TYR A 40 -1.65 -7.68 -5.54
C TYR A 40 -0.89 -6.68 -4.66
N LEU A 41 0.38 -6.42 -5.00
CA LEU A 41 1.23 -5.54 -4.21
C LEU A 41 0.73 -4.09 -4.27
N MET A 42 0.32 -3.61 -5.44
CA MET A 42 -0.23 -2.26 -5.59
C MET A 42 -1.54 -2.10 -4.80
N GLU A 43 -2.46 -3.06 -4.90
CA GLU A 43 -3.68 -3.05 -4.09
C GLU A 43 -3.36 -3.00 -2.59
N ARG A 44 -2.38 -3.80 -2.15
CA ARG A 44 -2.03 -3.87 -0.74
C ARG A 44 -1.34 -2.61 -0.25
N LEU A 45 -0.49 -2.01 -1.09
CA LEU A 45 0.22 -0.76 -0.82
C LEU A 45 -0.77 0.39 -0.64
N ILE A 46 -1.70 0.55 -1.60
CA ILE A 46 -2.74 1.57 -1.53
C ILE A 46 -3.63 1.35 -0.31
N ALA A 47 -4.09 0.12 -0.05
CA ALA A 47 -4.88 -0.17 1.16
C ALA A 47 -4.12 0.15 2.46
N GLY A 48 -2.79 0.01 2.47
CA GLY A 48 -1.94 0.36 3.61
C GLY A 48 -1.94 1.84 3.97
N LEU A 49 -2.23 2.73 3.01
CA LEU A 49 -2.34 4.18 3.27
C LEU A 49 -3.51 4.52 4.21
N ALA A 50 -4.54 3.68 4.25
CA ALA A 50 -5.66 3.82 5.18
C ALA A 50 -5.39 3.25 6.58
N SER A 51 -4.16 2.79 6.87
CA SER A 51 -3.85 2.21 8.17
C SER A 51 -4.08 3.21 9.31
N SER A 52 -4.64 2.76 10.43
CA SER A 52 -4.75 3.57 11.65
C SER A 52 -3.37 3.90 12.27
N ARG A 53 -2.35 3.06 12.01
CA ARG A 53 -1.00 3.23 12.55
C ARG A 53 -0.19 4.19 11.69
N ALA A 54 0.31 5.27 12.30
CA ALA A 54 1.13 6.27 11.59
C ALA A 54 2.41 5.68 10.99
N ALA A 55 3.11 4.82 11.73
CA ALA A 55 4.32 4.13 11.25
C ALA A 55 4.02 3.27 10.01
N ALA A 56 2.87 2.58 10.00
CA ALA A 56 2.45 1.82 8.83
C ALA A 56 2.20 2.77 7.64
N ARG A 57 1.38 3.81 7.80
CA ARG A 57 1.12 4.77 6.70
C ARG A 57 2.42 5.30 6.10
N LEU A 58 3.39 5.68 6.95
CA LEU A 58 4.71 6.13 6.49
C LEU A 58 5.44 5.05 5.67
N GLY A 59 5.49 3.82 6.16
CA GLY A 59 6.13 2.70 5.45
C GLY A 59 5.48 2.39 4.11
N TYR A 60 4.14 2.32 4.09
CA TYR A 60 3.36 2.09 2.87
C TYR A 60 3.53 3.23 1.85
N THR A 61 3.54 4.50 2.30
CA THR A 61 3.82 5.65 1.43
C THR A 61 5.21 5.56 0.82
N ASN A 62 6.24 5.25 1.62
CA ASN A 62 7.61 5.14 1.12
C ASN A 62 7.76 4.02 0.08
N ALA A 63 7.20 2.85 0.37
CA ALA A 63 7.19 1.73 -0.56
C ALA A 63 6.46 2.10 -1.85
N LEU A 64 5.27 2.71 -1.76
CA LEU A 64 4.48 3.10 -2.92
C LEU A 64 5.21 4.13 -3.81
N ILE A 65 5.88 5.13 -3.22
CA ILE A 65 6.66 6.11 -3.98
C ILE A 65 7.76 5.43 -4.78
N ILE A 66 8.50 4.49 -4.17
CA ILE A 66 9.61 3.78 -4.82
C ILE A 66 9.09 2.88 -5.95
N ILE A 67 7.99 2.18 -5.70
CA ILE A 67 7.33 1.32 -6.70
C ILE A 67 6.84 2.15 -7.89
N LEU A 68 6.14 3.26 -7.65
CA LEU A 68 5.66 4.14 -8.72
C LEU A 68 6.81 4.83 -9.47
N SER A 69 7.93 5.09 -8.80
CA SER A 69 9.13 5.62 -9.47
C SER A 69 9.77 4.60 -10.41
N SER A 70 9.65 3.31 -10.10
CA SER A 70 10.27 2.22 -10.87
C SER A 70 9.34 1.67 -11.95
N PHE A 71 8.05 1.50 -11.64
CA PHE A 71 7.05 0.82 -12.47
C PHE A 71 5.86 1.71 -12.85
N GLY A 72 5.86 3.00 -12.50
CA GLY A 72 4.68 3.86 -12.67
C GLY A 72 4.15 3.99 -14.10
N LYS A 73 4.98 3.71 -15.12
CA LYS A 73 4.55 3.69 -16.52
C LYS A 73 3.52 2.59 -16.82
N ASP A 74 3.55 1.50 -16.06
CA ASP A 74 2.63 0.36 -16.20
C ASP A 74 1.33 0.56 -15.41
N TRP A 75 1.22 1.68 -14.69
CA TRP A 75 0.13 1.97 -13.76
C TRP A 75 -0.55 3.30 -14.09
N PRO A 76 -1.49 3.29 -15.06
CA PRO A 76 -2.27 4.46 -15.41
C PRO A 76 -2.95 5.07 -14.19
N ILE A 77 -3.03 6.39 -14.16
CA ILE A 77 -3.55 7.11 -13.00
C ILE A 77 -5.01 6.76 -12.70
N GLU A 78 -5.81 6.43 -13.71
CA GLU A 78 -7.20 5.99 -13.58
C GLU A 78 -7.30 4.65 -12.82
N MET A 79 -6.35 3.74 -13.05
CA MET A 79 -6.29 2.47 -12.34
C MET A 79 -5.91 2.69 -10.87
N LEU A 80 -4.97 3.59 -10.61
CA LEU A 80 -4.58 3.96 -9.24
C LEU A 80 -5.74 4.61 -8.49
N PHE A 81 -6.50 5.52 -9.13
CA PHE A 81 -7.69 6.12 -8.53
C PHE A 81 -8.77 5.09 -8.25
N LYS A 82 -9.03 4.16 -9.18
CA LYS A 82 -9.99 3.08 -8.96
C LYS A 82 -9.64 2.27 -7.71
N ILE A 83 -8.38 1.86 -7.56
CA ILE A 83 -7.94 1.11 -6.37
C ILE A 83 -8.07 1.98 -5.11
N ALA A 84 -7.72 3.27 -5.20
CA ALA A 84 -7.85 4.20 -4.08
C ALA A 84 -9.30 4.35 -3.62
N ASP A 85 -10.26 4.51 -4.54
CA ASP A 85 -11.69 4.61 -4.22
C ASP A 85 -12.23 3.30 -3.61
N GLU A 86 -11.73 2.16 -4.06
CA GLU A 86 -12.12 0.86 -3.52
C GLU A 86 -11.54 0.58 -2.12
N LYS A 87 -10.28 0.98 -1.87
CA LYS A 87 -9.53 0.58 -0.66
C LYS A 87 -9.46 1.66 0.42
N LEU A 88 -9.56 2.93 0.05
CA LEU A 88 -9.45 4.05 0.99
C LEU A 88 -10.85 4.50 1.42
N PRO A 89 -11.15 4.55 2.73
CA PRO A 89 -12.44 5.01 3.23
C PRO A 89 -12.54 6.53 3.22
N LEU A 90 -12.24 7.19 2.10
CA LEU A 90 -12.25 8.65 1.98
C LEU A 90 -13.68 9.22 2.02
N ASN A 91 -14.66 8.43 1.57
CA ASN A 91 -16.03 8.91 1.36
C ASN A 91 -17.02 8.49 2.46
N LYS A 92 -16.59 7.70 3.46
CA LYS A 92 -17.51 7.12 4.45
C LYS A 92 -17.82 8.04 5.64
N THR A 93 -17.01 9.07 5.89
CA THR A 93 -17.19 9.94 7.06
C THR A 93 -18.20 11.07 6.82
N VAL A 94 -18.49 11.45 5.56
CA VAL A 94 -19.36 12.60 5.27
C VAL A 94 -20.85 12.28 5.46
N SER A 95 -21.29 11.03 5.29
CA SER A 95 -22.72 10.69 5.39
C SER A 95 -23.30 10.74 6.81
N PHE A 96 -22.48 10.68 7.88
CA PHE A 96 -23.00 10.67 9.26
C PHE A 96 -23.24 12.06 9.84
N MET A 97 -22.62 13.13 9.31
CA MET A 97 -22.84 14.49 9.82
C MET A 97 -24.07 15.19 9.24
N ILE A 98 -24.56 14.77 8.07
CA ILE A 98 -25.69 15.44 7.40
C ILE A 98 -27.06 14.95 7.94
N LEU A 99 -27.11 13.84 8.69
CA LEU A 99 -28.36 13.26 9.21
C LEU A 99 -28.73 13.71 10.64
N ILE A 100 -27.97 14.62 11.25
CA ILE A 100 -28.16 15.07 12.65
C ILE A 100 -28.27 16.60 12.81
N SER A 101 -28.53 17.31 11.72
CA SER A 101 -28.75 18.77 11.67
C SER A 101 -30.05 19.08 10.94
#